data_AF-A0A7Y2KTY9-F1
#
_entry.id   AF-A0A7Y2KTY9-F1
#
_cell.length_a   1.000
_cell.length_b   1.000
_cell.length_c   1.000
_cell.angle_alpha   90.00
_cell.angle_beta   90.00
_cell.angle_gamma   90.00
#
_symmetry.space_group_name_H-M   'P 1'
#
loop_
_entity.id
_entity.type
_entity.pdbx_description
1 polymer ?
#
loop_
_entity_poly.entity_id
_entity_poly.type
_entity_poly.pdbx_seq_one_letter_code
_entity_poly.pdbx_strand_id
1 'polypeptide(L)'
;MKRSEIDLGEGDAGFVLGTGEVGILLIHGLTGTPTELRRVAQGLAKDGTCTVYVPTLAGHCGDNSDLQATGWQDWYEGVRKTF
;
A
#
# COMPACT_ATOMS: atom_id res chain seq x y z
N MET A 1 -21.99 1.18 -3.04
CA MET A 1 -20.87 0.67 -3.84
C MET A 1 -20.30 -0.54 -3.11
N LYS A 2 -20.34 -1.75 -3.69
CA LYS A 2 -19.63 -2.89 -3.08
C LYS A 2 -18.14 -2.54 -3.18
N ARG A 3 -17.43 -2.43 -2.05
CA ARG A 3 -15.97 -2.44 -2.05
C ARG A 3 -15.58 -3.77 -2.67
N SER A 4 -15.25 -3.78 -3.95
CA SER A 4 -14.36 -4.81 -4.50
C SER A 4 -13.18 -4.89 -3.54
N GLU A 5 -12.76 -6.09 -3.16
CA GLU A 5 -11.60 -6.26 -2.28
C GLU A 5 -10.45 -5.43 -2.86
N ILE A 6 -10.04 -4.42 -2.10
CA ILE A 6 -8.92 -3.56 -2.47
C ILE A 6 -7.68 -4.43 -2.36
N ASP A 7 -6.94 -4.57 -3.46
CA ASP A 7 -5.68 -5.31 -3.47
C ASP A 7 -4.60 -4.46 -2.79
N LEU A 8 -4.29 -4.78 -1.54
CA LEU A 8 -3.24 -4.12 -0.76
C LEU A 8 -1.86 -4.75 -1.00
N GLY A 9 -1.72 -5.55 -2.06
CA GLY A 9 -0.49 -6.26 -2.38
C GLY A 9 -0.26 -7.46 -1.46
N GLU A 10 1.00 -7.86 -1.34
CA GLU A 10 1.38 -9.10 -0.67
C GLU A 10 1.27 -9.02 0.87
N GLY A 11 0.92 -10.15 1.48
CA GLY A 11 0.86 -10.31 2.93
C GLY A 11 -0.23 -9.47 3.61
N ASP A 12 0.00 -9.13 4.88
CA ASP A 12 -0.93 -8.41 5.76
C ASP A 12 -0.39 -7.06 6.27
N ALA A 13 0.79 -6.65 5.80
CA ALA A 13 1.44 -5.40 6.20
C ALA A 13 0.79 -4.16 5.58
N GLY A 14 0.15 -4.30 4.41
CA GLY A 14 -0.57 -3.24 3.74
C GLY A 14 -1.82 -2.82 4.51
N PHE A 15 -2.19 -1.53 4.43
CA PHE A 15 -3.33 -1.01 5.20
C PHE A 15 -4.05 0.14 4.51
N VAL A 16 -5.28 0.39 4.98
CA VAL A 16 -6.12 1.54 4.59
C VAL A 16 -6.48 2.34 5.83
N LEU A 17 -6.42 3.67 5.75
CA LEU A 17 -6.87 4.60 6.80
C LEU A 17 -7.86 5.61 6.24
N GLY A 18 -8.84 6.03 7.05
CA GLY A 18 -9.83 7.03 6.65
C GLY A 18 -10.99 6.45 5.83
N THR A 19 -11.97 7.32 5.55
CA THR A 19 -13.23 6.97 4.87
C THR A 19 -13.78 8.11 4.01
N GLY A 20 -12.94 9.04 3.57
CA GLY A 20 -13.35 10.16 2.73
C GLY A 20 -13.33 9.88 1.23
N GLU A 21 -13.85 10.82 0.45
CA GLU A 21 -14.03 10.67 -1.01
C GLU A 21 -12.72 10.79 -1.81
N VAL A 22 -11.73 11.51 -1.28
CA VAL A 22 -10.42 11.66 -1.93
C VAL A 22 -9.56 10.43 -1.67
N GLY A 23 -9.13 9.74 -2.73
CA GLY A 23 -8.17 8.64 -2.62
C GLY A 23 -6.73 9.14 -2.61
N ILE A 24 -5.92 8.68 -1.66
CA ILE A 24 -4.47 8.93 -1.64
C ILE A 24 -3.73 7.60 -1.59
N LEU A 25 -2.79 7.39 -2.50
CA LEU A 25 -1.95 6.19 -2.57
C LEU A 25 -0.53 6.52 -2.10
N LEU A 26 -0.04 5.85 -1.06
CA LEU A 26 1.34 6.00 -0.58
C LEU A 26 2.12 4.72 -0.88
N ILE A 27 3.22 4.86 -1.61
CA ILE A 27 4.07 3.75 -2.06
C ILE A 27 5.40 3.84 -1.34
N HIS A 28 5.84 2.77 -0.68
CA HIS A 28 7.12 2.71 0.02
C HIS A 28 8.28 2.44 -0.94
N GLY A 29 9.52 2.62 -0.45
CA GLY A 29 10.73 2.41 -1.25
C GLY A 29 11.22 0.96 -1.28
N LEU A 30 12.27 0.72 -2.09
CA LEU A 30 13.04 -0.52 -2.11
C LEU A 30 13.59 -0.82 -0.71
N THR A 31 13.43 -2.05 -0.23
CA THR A 31 13.76 -2.52 1.14
C THR A 31 12.92 -1.87 2.26
N GLY A 32 12.00 -0.97 1.92
CA GLY A 32 11.06 -0.36 2.86
C GLY A 32 9.87 -1.26 3.16
N THR A 33 8.95 -0.75 3.99
CA THR A 33 7.69 -1.44 4.32
C THR A 33 6.55 -0.42 4.44
N PRO A 34 5.27 -0.81 4.29
CA PRO A 34 4.13 0.08 4.53
C PRO A 34 4.19 0.79 5.89
N THR A 35 4.78 0.15 6.91
CA THR A 35 4.88 0.67 8.28
C THR A 35 5.57 2.02 8.36
N GLU A 36 6.58 2.29 7.52
CA GLU A 36 7.32 3.55 7.54
C GLU A 36 6.42 4.76 7.17
N LEU A 37 5.35 4.50 6.41
CA LEU A 37 4.39 5.49 5.95
C LEU A 37 3.22 5.70 6.92
N ARG A 38 3.12 4.91 8.00
CA ARG A 38 1.96 4.92 8.92
C ARG A 38 1.66 6.30 9.50
N ARG A 39 2.69 7.04 9.93
CA ARG A 39 2.51 8.39 10.50
C ARG A 39 2.03 9.41 9.46
N VAL A 40 2.51 9.31 8.23
CA VAL A 40 2.07 10.16 7.10
C VAL A 40 0.61 9.86 6.78
N ALA A 41 0.25 8.58 6.68
CA ALA A 41 -1.12 8.15 6.42
C ALA A 41 -2.10 8.61 7.51
N GLN A 42 -1.71 8.53 8.79
CA GLN A 42 -2.51 9.05 9.91
C GLN A 42 -2.71 10.57 9.83
N GLY A 43 -1.67 11.31 9.44
CA GLY A 43 -1.75 12.76 9.28
C GLY A 43 -2.72 13.18 8.18
N LEU A 44 -2.66 12.50 7.03
CA LEU A 44 -3.54 12.75 5.89
C LEU A 44 -5.00 12.39 6.19
N ALA A 45 -5.24 11.22 6.77
CA ALA A 45 -6.60 10.75 7.07
C ALA A 45 -7.29 11.50 8.23
N LYS A 46 -6.57 12.37 8.95
CA LYS A 46 -7.01 12.96 10.23
C LYS A 46 -8.29 13.79 10.11
N ASP A 47 -8.49 14.46 8.99
CA ASP A 47 -9.67 15.33 8.77
C ASP A 47 -10.90 14.57 8.25
N GLY A 48 -10.77 13.28 7.93
CA GLY A 48 -11.83 12.43 7.42
C GLY A 48 -12.24 12.71 5.96
N THR A 49 -11.53 13.59 5.25
CA THR A 49 -11.85 13.97 3.86
C THR A 49 -11.25 13.02 2.82
N CYS A 50 -10.24 12.24 3.22
CA CYS A 50 -9.59 11.27 2.36
C CYS A 50 -9.61 9.84 2.90
N THR A 51 -9.37 8.90 2.00
CA THR A 51 -9.04 7.51 2.28
C THR A 51 -7.62 7.25 1.75
N VAL A 52 -6.72 6.83 2.64
CA VAL A 52 -5.30 6.60 2.34
C VAL A 52 -5.06 5.10 2.21
N TYR A 53 -4.50 4.69 1.08
CA TYR A 53 -4.14 3.32 0.73
C TYR A 53 -2.63 3.18 0.78
N VAL A 54 -2.14 2.14 1.46
CA VAL A 54 -0.71 1.86 1.60
C VAL A 54 -0.48 0.38 1.32
N PRO A 55 -0.26 -0.01 0.05
CA PRO A 55 -0.03 -1.41 -0.31
C PRO A 55 1.39 -1.88 0.05
N THR A 56 1.55 -3.19 0.21
CA THR A 56 2.85 -3.86 0.24
C THR A 56 3.31 -4.13 -1.20
N LEU A 57 4.50 -3.68 -1.57
CA LEU A 57 5.08 -4.05 -2.87
C LEU A 57 5.45 -5.53 -2.92
N ALA A 58 5.33 -6.14 -4.10
CA ALA A 58 5.70 -7.54 -4.31
C ALA A 58 7.12 -7.83 -3.80
N GLY A 59 7.31 -8.99 -3.17
CA GLY A 59 8.59 -9.44 -2.60
C GLY A 59 9.03 -8.70 -1.34
N HIS A 60 8.25 -7.74 -0.83
CA HIS A 60 8.54 -7.05 0.43
C HIS A 60 7.76 -7.68 1.60
N CYS A 61 8.25 -7.46 2.82
CA CYS A 61 7.67 -8.04 4.05
C CYS A 61 7.67 -9.58 4.11
N GLY A 62 8.39 -10.25 3.20
CA GLY A 62 8.76 -11.66 3.26
C GLY A 62 10.27 -11.85 3.48
N ASP A 63 10.83 -12.89 2.89
CA ASP A 63 12.25 -13.20 2.96
C ASP A 63 13.05 -12.52 1.82
N ASN A 64 14.38 -12.43 1.97
CA ASN A 64 15.25 -11.84 0.94
C ASN A 64 15.13 -12.52 -0.43
N SER A 65 14.80 -13.81 -0.47
CA SER A 65 14.58 -14.54 -1.72
C SER A 65 13.37 -14.02 -2.48
N ASP A 66 12.33 -13.58 -1.77
CA ASP A 66 11.10 -13.07 -2.38
C ASP A 66 11.40 -11.74 -3.06
N LEU A 67 12.12 -10.83 -2.38
CA LEU A 67 12.55 -9.56 -2.95
C LEU A 67 13.42 -9.76 -4.21
N GLN A 68 14.36 -10.70 -4.17
CA GLN A 68 15.24 -11.02 -5.31
C GLN A 68 14.49 -11.64 -6.51
N ALA A 69 13.36 -12.30 -6.27
CA ALA A 69 12.54 -12.92 -7.30
C ALA A 69 11.60 -11.91 -8.01
N THR A 70 11.43 -10.70 -7.46
CA THR A 70 10.53 -9.68 -8.01
C THR A 70 11.25 -8.58 -8.78
N GLY A 71 10.59 -8.06 -9.81
CA GLY A 71 11.04 -6.93 -10.60
C GLY A 71 10.18 -5.68 -10.39
N TRP A 72 10.64 -4.55 -10.91
CA TRP A 72 9.90 -3.28 -10.80
C TRP A 72 8.52 -3.33 -11.47
N GLN A 73 8.35 -4.18 -12.50
CA GLN A 73 7.06 -4.38 -13.16
C GLN A 73 6.03 -5.01 -12.22
N ASP A 74 6.45 -5.92 -11.33
CA ASP A 74 5.58 -6.53 -10.34
C ASP A 74 5.11 -5.48 -9.32
N TRP A 75 6.03 -4.60 -8.90
CA TRP A 75 5.70 -3.47 -8.02
C TRP A 75 4.72 -2.50 -8.68
N TYR A 76 4.96 -2.16 -9.94
CA TYR A 76 4.08 -1.27 -10.71
C TYR A 76 2.67 -1.85 -10.85
N GLU A 77 2.56 -3.12 -11.28
CA GLU A 77 1.26 -3.78 -11.46
C GLU A 77 0.53 -4.00 -10.14
N GLY A 78 1.24 -4.29 -9.05
CA GLY A 78 0.65 -4.37 -7.71
C GLY A 78 0.00 -3.05 -7.31
N VAL A 79 0.73 -1.95 -7.39
CA VAL A 79 0.23 -0.60 -7.09
C VAL A 79 -0.95 -0.21 -7.99
N ARG A 80 -0.86 -0.53 -9.29
CA ARG A 80 -1.92 -0.24 -10.28
C ARG A 80 -3.23 -1.00 -10.01
N LYS A 81 -3.19 -2.10 -9.26
CA LYS A 81 -4.38 -2.88 -8.87
C LYS A 81 -5.02 -2.38 -7.57
N THR A 82 -4.27 -1.68 -6.73
CA THR A 82 -4.77 -1.11 -5.47
C THR A 82 -5.84 -0.03 -5.69
N PHE A 83 -5.80 0.68 -6.82
CA PHE A 83 -6.73 1.76 -7.16
C PHE A 83 -6.92 1.88 -8.67
#